data_AF-A0AAN8FYK1-F1
#
_entry.id   AF-A0AAN8FYK1-F1
#
_cell.length_a   1.000
_cell.length_b   1.000
_cell.length_c   1.000
_cell.angle_alpha   90.00
_cell.angle_beta   90.00
_cell.angle_gamma   90.00
#
_symmetry.space_group_name_H-M   'P 1'
#
loop_
_entity.id
_entity.type
_entity.pdbx_description
1 polymer ?
#
loop_
_entity_poly.entity_id
_entity_poly.type
_entity_poly.pdbx_seq_one_letter_code
_entity_poly.pdbx_strand_id
1 'polypeptide(L)'
;MLCELGTSILNSLFLFDRMVIPVLTYGSDVWGYETYHCIEAVHLKFCRRLLSLNSNVPKLSIYGELGRNPIHVLHKYNMIKYWLKINFMPLDRYPKACYDILYTLHCSGRQTWASHVKSCLDNLGISYAWISHGVTDVTILN
;
A
#
# COMPACT_ATOMS: atom_id res chain seq x y z
N MET A 1 -9.05 20.93 28.11
CA MET A 1 -8.06 19.90 28.49
C MET A 1 -8.18 18.60 27.68
N LEU A 2 -9.25 17.78 27.74
CA LEU A 2 -9.35 16.57 26.88
C LEU A 2 -9.50 16.88 25.38
N CYS A 3 -10.22 17.94 24.99
CA CYS A 3 -10.28 18.38 23.59
C CYS A 3 -8.95 18.91 23.04
N GLU A 4 -8.08 19.51 23.88
CA GLU A 4 -6.79 20.07 23.45
C GLU A 4 -5.73 18.99 23.23
N LEU A 5 -5.80 17.91 24.02
CA LEU A 5 -5.03 16.70 23.77
C LEU A 5 -5.50 16.01 22.48
N GLY A 6 -6.80 15.97 22.23
CA GLY A 6 -7.37 15.47 20.98
C GLY A 6 -6.89 16.26 19.74
N THR A 7 -6.93 17.59 19.79
CA THR A 7 -6.50 18.42 18.65
C THR A 7 -4.99 18.33 18.38
N SER A 8 -4.15 18.26 19.41
CA SER A 8 -2.69 18.11 19.23
C SER A 8 -2.30 16.75 18.62
N ILE A 9 -2.97 15.67 19.03
CA ILE A 9 -2.79 14.32 18.46
C ILE A 9 -3.20 14.32 16.98
N LEU A 10 -4.39 14.86 16.67
CA LEU A 10 -4.89 14.93 15.29
C LEU A 10 -3.98 15.76 14.37
N ASN A 11 -3.43 16.87 14.86
CA ASN A 11 -2.49 17.68 14.09
C ASN A 11 -1.18 16.92 13.80
N SER A 12 -0.65 16.19 14.79
CA SER A 12 0.56 15.39 14.62
C SER A 12 0.36 14.26 13.61
N LEU A 13 -0.80 13.61 13.67
CA LEU A 13 -1.23 12.61 12.69
C LEU A 13 -1.36 13.20 11.28
N PHE A 14 -1.97 14.39 11.15
CA PHE A 14 -2.10 15.09 9.87
C PHE A 14 -0.73 15.43 9.27
N LEU A 15 0.20 15.93 10.10
CA LEU A 15 1.57 16.23 9.68
C LEU A 15 2.32 14.98 9.23
N PHE A 16 2.17 13.87 9.96
CA PHE A 16 2.76 12.59 9.58
C PHE A 16 2.26 12.11 8.20
N ASP A 17 0.96 12.21 7.95
CA ASP A 17 0.36 11.80 6.69
C ASP A 17 0.80 12.65 5.51
N ARG A 18 1.01 13.95 5.71
CA ARG A 18 1.41 14.86 4.64
C ARG A 18 2.90 14.83 4.34
N MET A 19 3.74 14.57 5.34
CA MET A 19 5.20 14.67 5.18
C MET A 19 5.89 13.31 5.14
N VAL A 20 5.47 12.36 5.97
CA VAL A 20 6.19 11.10 6.16
C VAL A 20 5.64 10.00 5.25
N ILE A 21 4.31 9.86 5.14
CA ILE A 21 3.71 8.83 4.28
C ILE A 21 4.19 8.92 2.81
N PRO A 22 4.25 10.10 2.15
CA PRO A 22 4.72 10.18 0.77
C PRO A 22 6.17 9.69 0.59
N VAL A 23 7.02 9.92 1.59
CA VAL A 23 8.41 9.45 1.59
C VAL A 23 8.46 7.93 1.79
N LEU A 24 7.69 7.39 2.74
CA LEU A 24 7.68 5.95 3.02
C LEU A 24 7.06 5.11 1.92
N THR A 25 6.10 5.68 1.19
CA THR A 25 5.35 5.01 0.11
C THR A 25 5.93 5.27 -1.28
N TYR A 26 7.03 6.01 -1.38
CA TYR A 26 7.64 6.35 -2.65
C TYR A 26 8.05 5.09 -3.44
N GLY A 27 7.51 4.93 -4.65
CA GLY A 27 7.77 3.78 -5.50
C GLY A 27 7.12 2.46 -5.05
N SER A 28 6.28 2.48 -4.00
CA SER A 28 5.56 1.29 -3.50
C SER A 28 4.69 0.62 -4.57
N ASP A 29 4.35 1.34 -5.64
CA ASP A 29 3.77 0.80 -6.86
C ASP A 29 4.52 -0.43 -7.42
N VAL A 30 5.85 -0.43 -7.33
CA VAL A 30 6.73 -1.47 -7.90
C VAL A 30 7.21 -2.45 -6.83
N TRP A 31 7.62 -1.98 -5.66
CA TRP A 31 8.22 -2.83 -4.62
C TRP A 31 7.24 -3.23 -3.50
N GLY A 32 6.02 -2.69 -3.50
CA GLY A 32 5.04 -2.77 -2.41
C GLY A 32 4.31 -4.11 -2.25
N TYR A 33 4.77 -5.18 -2.90
CA TYR A 33 4.22 -6.52 -2.74
C TYR A 33 4.63 -7.18 -1.41
N GLU A 34 5.76 -6.78 -0.84
CA GLU A 34 6.27 -7.28 0.43
C GLU A 34 5.99 -6.36 1.62
N THR A 35 6.04 -6.93 2.83
CA THR A 35 5.94 -6.19 4.08
C THR A 35 7.33 -5.82 4.60
N TYR A 36 7.63 -4.53 4.66
CA TYR A 36 8.93 -4.04 5.11
C TYR A 36 8.89 -3.66 6.58
N HIS A 37 9.46 -4.52 7.43
CA HIS A 37 9.44 -4.33 8.89
C HIS A 37 10.10 -3.03 9.34
N CYS A 38 11.10 -2.53 8.62
CA CYS A 38 11.75 -1.24 8.92
C CYS A 38 10.77 -0.07 8.78
N ILE A 39 9.92 -0.07 7.75
CA ILE A 39 8.92 0.98 7.50
C ILE A 39 7.84 0.94 8.59
N GLU A 40 7.34 -0.26 8.91
CA GLU A 40 6.34 -0.43 9.97
C GLU A 40 6.89 -0.05 11.36
N ALA A 41 8.18 -0.30 11.60
CA ALA A 41 8.83 0.09 12.85
C ALA A 41 8.87 1.62 13.02
N VAL A 42 9.10 2.38 11.95
CA VAL A 42 9.05 3.85 11.97
C VAL A 42 7.64 4.33 12.35
N HIS A 43 6.61 3.78 11.69
CA HIS A 43 5.22 4.13 11.98
C HIS A 43 4.84 3.82 13.44
N LEU A 44 5.14 2.60 13.91
CA LEU A 44 4.85 2.18 15.29
C LEU A 44 5.60 3.02 16.31
N LYS A 45 6.86 3.40 16.03
CA LYS A 45 7.64 4.26 16.92
C LYS A 45 7.02 5.66 17.03
N PHE A 46 6.49 6.19 15.93
CA PHE A 46 5.74 7.45 15.93
C PHE A 46 4.44 7.31 16.76
N CYS A 47 3.62 6.30 16.50
CA CYS A 47 2.36 6.09 17.22
C CYS A 47 2.56 5.90 18.74
N ARG A 48 3.59 5.13 19.15
CA ARG A 48 3.92 4.96 20.58
C ARG A 48 4.32 6.26 21.24
N ARG A 49 5.14 7.07 20.57
CA ARG A 49 5.56 8.39 21.08
C ARG A 49 4.37 9.33 21.20
N LEU A 50 3.45 9.29 20.24
CA LEU A 50 2.26 10.12 20.25
C LEU A 50 1.34 9.82 21.43
N LEU A 51 1.16 8.54 21.76
CA LEU A 51 0.33 8.09 22.88
C LEU A 51 1.10 7.94 24.21
N SER A 52 2.40 8.25 24.24
CA SER A 52 3.28 8.04 25.39
C SER A 52 3.24 6.60 25.95
N LEU A 53 3.17 5.61 25.06
CA LEU A 53 3.05 4.19 25.40
C LEU A 53 4.41 3.48 25.47
N ASN A 54 4.51 2.51 26.38
CA ASN A 54 5.67 1.63 26.51
C ASN A 54 5.81 0.65 25.33
N SER A 55 7.01 0.10 25.13
CA SER A 55 7.31 -0.88 24.07
C SER A 55 6.49 -2.17 24.16
N ASN A 56 6.00 -2.51 25.36
CA ASN A 56 5.28 -3.75 25.65
C ASN A 56 3.83 -3.75 25.15
N VAL A 57 3.28 -2.60 24.74
CA VAL A 57 1.90 -2.52 24.26
C VAL A 57 1.77 -3.20 22.89
N PRO A 58 0.75 -4.06 22.70
CA PRO A 58 0.52 -4.75 21.43
C PRO A 58 0.19 -3.76 20.31
N LYS A 59 0.71 -4.03 19.10
CA LYS A 59 0.53 -3.19 17.91
C LYS A 59 -0.95 -2.93 17.59
N LEU A 60 -1.79 -3.95 17.78
CA LEU A 60 -3.22 -3.88 17.49
C LEU A 60 -3.94 -2.83 18.36
N SER A 61 -3.60 -2.71 19.65
CA SER A 61 -4.19 -1.70 20.53
C SER A 61 -3.83 -0.29 20.08
N ILE A 62 -2.54 -0.07 19.74
CA ILE A 62 -2.04 1.22 19.27
C ILE A 62 -2.77 1.67 18.00
N TYR A 63 -2.94 0.75 17.05
CA TYR A 63 -3.65 1.04 15.80
C TYR A 63 -5.16 1.24 16.01
N GLY A 64 -5.79 0.48 16.91
CA GLY A 64 -7.20 0.64 17.26
C GLY A 64 -7.49 1.99 17.92
N GLU A 65 -6.63 2.43 18.85
CA GLU A 65 -6.78 3.72 19.55
C GLU A 65 -6.61 4.93 18.61
N LEU A 66 -5.70 4.84 17.64
CA LEU A 66 -5.45 5.92 16.67
C LEU A 66 -6.32 5.81 15.39
N GLY A 67 -7.07 4.72 15.21
CA GLY A 67 -7.80 4.44 13.98
C GLY A 67 -6.91 4.31 12.75
N ARG A 68 -5.72 3.71 12.90
CA ARG A 68 -4.69 3.63 11.85
C ARG A 68 -4.49 2.22 11.33
N ASN A 69 -4.09 2.12 10.07
CA ASN A 69 -3.68 0.85 9.46
C ASN A 69 -2.16 0.78 9.29
N PRO A 70 -1.57 -0.43 9.30
CA PRO A 70 -0.18 -0.63 8.89
C PRO A 70 0.12 -0.06 7.50
N ILE A 71 1.34 0.41 7.26
CA ILE A 71 1.71 1.08 6.01
C ILE A 71 1.71 0.12 4.81
N HIS A 72 2.00 -1.16 5.01
CA HIS A 72 2.00 -2.15 3.92
C HIS A 72 0.64 -2.29 3.24
N VAL A 73 -0.46 -1.95 3.91
CA VAL A 73 -1.80 -1.92 3.29
C VAL A 73 -1.83 -0.86 2.19
N LEU A 74 -1.23 0.31 2.45
CA LEU A 74 -1.12 1.39 1.49
C LEU A 74 -0.16 1.04 0.34
N HIS A 75 0.92 0.30 0.61
CA HIS A 75 1.80 -0.22 -0.45
C HIS A 75 1.07 -1.14 -1.43
N LYS A 76 0.28 -2.09 -0.90
CA LYS A 76 -0.52 -3.00 -1.72
C LYS A 76 -1.57 -2.25 -2.54
N TYR A 77 -2.22 -1.26 -1.94
CA TYR A 77 -3.17 -0.39 -2.63
C TYR A 77 -2.51 0.35 -3.81
N ASN A 78 -1.37 0.99 -3.57
CA ASN A 78 -0.59 1.70 -4.58
C ASN A 78 -0.16 0.77 -5.73
N MET A 79 0.33 -0.42 -5.40
CA MET A 79 0.68 -1.47 -6.38
C MET A 79 -0.52 -1.88 -7.26
N ILE A 80 -1.69 -2.13 -6.68
CA ILE A 80 -2.90 -2.50 -7.44
C ILE A 80 -3.36 -1.33 -8.31
N LYS A 81 -3.36 -0.10 -7.77
CA LYS A 81 -3.68 1.12 -8.51
C LYS A 81 -2.76 1.30 -9.72
N TYR A 82 -1.47 1.06 -9.53
CA TYR A 82 -0.49 1.13 -10.61
C TYR A 82 -0.67 0.03 -11.65
N TRP A 83 -0.94 -1.20 -11.23
CA TRP A 83 -1.26 -2.31 -12.13
C TRP A 83 -2.48 -1.97 -13.02
N LEU A 84 -3.57 -1.48 -12.44
CA LEU A 84 -4.73 -1.03 -13.23
C LEU A 84 -4.32 0.05 -14.24
N LYS A 85 -3.57 1.07 -13.80
CA LYS A 85 -3.07 2.13 -14.68
C LYS A 85 -2.23 1.61 -15.84
N ILE A 86 -1.38 0.60 -15.63
CA ILE A 86 -0.58 -0.01 -16.69
C ILE A 86 -1.47 -0.75 -17.68
N ASN A 87 -2.49 -1.49 -17.23
CA ASN A 87 -3.34 -2.25 -18.15
C ASN A 87 -4.04 -1.36 -19.19
N PHE A 88 -4.46 -0.15 -18.78
CA PHE A 88 -5.10 0.84 -19.65
C PHE A 88 -4.12 1.79 -20.37
N MET A 89 -2.81 1.63 -20.18
CA MET A 89 -1.79 2.47 -20.83
C MET A 89 -1.54 2.01 -22.27
N PRO A 90 -1.28 2.93 -23.23
CA PRO A 90 -0.97 2.54 -24.60
C PRO A 90 0.39 1.81 -24.70
N LEU A 91 0.53 0.97 -25.74
CA LEU A 91 1.65 0.04 -25.92
C LEU A 91 3.00 0.71 -26.22
N ASP A 92 2.98 1.95 -26.71
CA ASP A 92 4.18 2.77 -26.97
C ASP A 92 4.93 3.16 -25.70
N ARG A 93 4.26 3.06 -24.54
CA ARG A 93 4.82 3.44 -23.25
C ARG A 93 5.66 2.30 -22.67
N TYR A 94 6.90 2.60 -22.31
CA TYR A 94 7.83 1.64 -21.69
C TYR A 94 7.24 0.85 -20.50
N PRO A 95 6.49 1.43 -19.55
CA PRO A 95 5.90 0.67 -18.46
C PRO A 95 4.96 -0.45 -18.92
N LYS A 96 4.20 -0.23 -20.01
CA LYS A 96 3.32 -1.24 -20.59
C LYS A 96 4.13 -2.38 -21.21
N ALA A 97 5.12 -2.05 -22.04
CA ALA A 97 6.01 -3.03 -22.65
C ALA A 97 6.75 -3.88 -21.59
N CYS A 98 7.27 -3.26 -20.53
CA CYS A 98 7.90 -3.98 -19.42
C CYS A 98 6.92 -4.92 -18.71
N TYR A 99 5.68 -4.47 -18.48
CA TYR A 99 4.65 -5.31 -17.88
C TYR A 99 4.29 -6.51 -18.75
N ASP A 100 4.13 -6.33 -20.06
CA ASP A 100 3.78 -7.41 -20.99
C ASP A 100 4.88 -8.49 -21.00
N ILE A 101 6.15 -8.10 -20.90
CA ILE A 101 7.28 -9.02 -20.71
C ILE A 101 7.16 -9.76 -19.36
N LEU A 102 6.91 -9.04 -18.26
CA LEU A 102 6.76 -9.65 -16.92
C LEU A 102 5.56 -10.60 -16.84
N TYR A 103 4.48 -10.30 -17.57
CA TYR A 103 3.29 -11.13 -17.69
C TYR A 103 3.59 -12.40 -18.49
N THR A 104 4.30 -12.28 -19.62
CA THR A 104 4.74 -13.45 -20.41
C THR A 104 5.64 -14.37 -19.60
N LEU A 105 6.57 -13.80 -18.82
CA LEU A 105 7.42 -14.56 -17.89
C LEU A 105 6.59 -15.25 -16.80
N HIS A 106 5.56 -14.58 -16.26
CA HIS A 106 4.63 -15.20 -15.33
C HIS A 106 3.91 -16.40 -15.95
N CYS A 107 3.38 -16.27 -17.17
CA CYS A 107 2.74 -17.38 -17.90
C CYS A 107 3.70 -18.55 -18.16
N SER A 108 5.00 -18.29 -18.27
CA SER A 108 6.04 -19.33 -18.36
C SER A 108 6.39 -19.99 -17.03
N GLY A 109 5.70 -19.63 -15.94
CA GLY A 109 5.89 -20.19 -14.59
C GLY A 109 6.95 -19.48 -13.73
N ARG A 110 7.49 -18.34 -14.19
CA ARG A 110 8.47 -17.57 -13.41
C ARG A 110 7.77 -16.64 -12.42
N GLN A 111 8.35 -16.53 -11.22
CA GLN A 111 7.91 -15.53 -10.24
C GLN A 111 8.42 -14.15 -10.65
N THR A 112 7.49 -13.22 -10.83
CA THR A 112 7.74 -11.84 -11.25
C THR A 112 6.85 -10.89 -10.45
N TRP A 113 7.04 -9.58 -10.62
CA TRP A 113 6.12 -8.57 -10.05
C TRP A 113 4.65 -8.87 -10.39
N ALA A 114 4.35 -9.25 -11.64
CA ALA A 114 3.01 -9.66 -12.07
C ALA A 114 2.45 -10.84 -11.24
N SER A 115 3.31 -11.79 -10.85
CA SER A 115 2.93 -12.92 -10.00
C SER A 115 2.51 -12.47 -8.60
N HIS A 116 3.24 -11.51 -8.04
CA HIS A 116 2.91 -10.93 -6.73
C HIS A 116 1.64 -10.09 -6.76
N VAL A 117 1.39 -9.35 -7.84
CA VAL A 117 0.13 -8.64 -8.05
C VAL A 117 -1.04 -9.62 -8.09
N LYS A 118 -0.93 -10.70 -8.87
CA LYS A 118 -1.94 -11.77 -8.91
C LYS A 118 -2.18 -12.38 -7.53
N SER A 119 -1.11 -12.74 -6.80
CA SER A 119 -1.23 -13.28 -5.44
C SER A 119 -1.91 -12.29 -4.48
N CYS A 120 -1.62 -11.00 -4.61
CA CYS A 120 -2.29 -9.97 -3.82
C CYS A 120 -3.80 -9.90 -4.12
N LEU A 121 -4.20 -9.97 -5.40
CA LEU A 121 -5.61 -10.01 -5.80
C LEU A 121 -6.30 -11.29 -5.33
N ASP A 122 -5.63 -12.43 -5.41
CA ASP A 122 -6.13 -13.72 -4.92
C ASP A 122 -6.38 -13.69 -3.41
N ASN A 123 -5.45 -13.13 -2.64
CA ASN A 123 -5.60 -12.96 -1.19
C ASN A 123 -6.74 -12.00 -0.79
N LEU A 124 -7.10 -11.07 -1.69
CA LEU A 124 -8.24 -10.17 -1.51
C LEU A 124 -9.56 -10.78 -1.99
N GLY A 125 -9.55 -11.95 -2.63
CA GLY A 125 -10.73 -12.59 -3.21
C GLY A 125 -11.19 -11.97 -4.54
N ILE A 126 -10.34 -11.18 -5.19
CA ILE A 126 -10.64 -10.44 -6.44
C ILE A 126 -9.88 -11.03 -7.63
N SER A 127 -9.67 -12.35 -7.63
CA SER A 127 -8.95 -13.07 -8.69
C SER A 127 -9.55 -12.87 -10.08
N TYR A 128 -10.85 -12.62 -10.18
CA TYR A 128 -11.53 -12.40 -11.45
C TYR A 128 -10.98 -11.16 -12.19
N ALA A 129 -10.60 -10.11 -11.46
CA ALA A 129 -10.08 -8.87 -12.05
C ALA A 129 -8.75 -9.11 -12.80
N TRP A 130 -7.96 -10.08 -12.34
CA TRP A 130 -6.74 -10.49 -13.02
C TRP A 130 -7.03 -11.10 -14.39
N ILE A 131 -8.04 -11.98 -14.47
CA ILE A 131 -8.44 -12.69 -15.70
C ILE A 131 -9.02 -11.71 -16.73
N SER A 132 -9.83 -10.74 -16.28
CA SER A 132 -10.39 -9.70 -17.13
C SER A 132 -9.39 -8.61 -17.51
N HIS A 133 -8.14 -8.68 -17.05
CA HIS A 133 -7.11 -7.64 -17.25
C HIS A 133 -7.58 -6.22 -16.86
N GLY A 134 -8.47 -6.13 -15.87
CA GLY A 134 -9.12 -4.89 -15.45
C GLY A 134 -10.41 -5.12 -14.68
N VAL A 135 -10.86 -4.10 -13.94
CA VAL A 135 -12.20 -4.07 -13.34
C VAL A 135 -13.12 -3.30 -14.29
N THR A 136 -14.31 -3.83 -14.57
CA THR A 136 -15.27 -3.28 -15.54
C THR A 136 -15.74 -1.85 -15.24
N ASP A 137 -15.48 -1.33 -14.04
CA ASP A 137 -15.83 0.04 -13.64
C ASP A 137 -14.57 0.92 -13.46
N VAL A 138 -14.26 1.71 -14.49
CA VAL A 138 -13.13 2.65 -14.58
C VAL A 138 -13.36 3.92 -13.72
N THR A 139 -14.48 4.02 -13.00
CA THR A 139 -14.91 5.25 -12.30
C THR A 139 -14.17 5.53 -10.99
N ILE A 140 -13.39 4.59 -10.45
CA ILE A 140 -12.67 4.74 -9.15
C ILE A 140 -11.28 5.37 -9.32
N LEU A 141 -10.86 5.70 -10.55
CA LEU A 141 -9.48 6.17 -10.84
C LEU A 141 -9.28 7.70 -10.87
N ASN A 142 -10.31 8.51 -10.55
CA ASN A 142 -10.20 9.97 -10.43
C ASN A 142 -10.29 10.45 -8.98
#